data_AF-A0A932KGG6-F1
#
_entry.id   AF-A0A932KGG6-F1
#
_cell.length_a   1.000
_cell.length_b   1.000
_cell.length_c   1.000
_cell.angle_alpha   90.00
_cell.angle_beta   90.00
_cell.angle_gamma   90.00
#
_symmetry.space_group_name_H-M   'P 1'
#
loop_
_entity.id
_entity.type
_entity.pdbx_description
1 polymer ?
#
loop_
_entity_poly.entity_id
_entity_poly.type
_entity_poly.pdbx_seq_one_letter_code
_entity_poly.pdbx_strand_id
1 'polypeptide(L)'
;MANHFHLLVYQKDIPFLEKLMRSVMTSYSRYFNLKYKRTGSLFEGRYKAVRIDNDQYLQHITRYIHLNPRLWKNYRYSSLKYYRDIKPPIWLKPESILELFSSSDEYIEFVANYEELRDMITELKYQLADR
;
A
#
# COMPACT_ATOMS: atom_id res chain seq x y z
N MET A 1 -1.68 2.83 8.83
CA MET A 1 -2.60 3.46 7.85
C MET A 1 -3.76 4.24 8.48
N ALA A 2 -3.51 5.21 9.38
CA ALA A 2 -4.56 6.15 9.82
C ALA A 2 -4.44 7.52 9.13
N ASN A 3 -3.22 7.89 8.74
CA ASN A 3 -2.85 9.19 8.19
C ASN A 3 -2.14 9.11 6.83
N HIS A 4 -1.94 7.91 6.26
CA HIS A 4 -1.27 7.70 4.98
C HIS A 4 -1.72 6.40 4.32
N PHE A 5 -1.43 6.26 3.02
CA PHE A 5 -1.69 5.08 2.21
C PHE A 5 -0.45 4.67 1.41
N HIS A 6 -0.38 3.40 1.01
CA HIS A 6 0.65 2.87 0.12
C HIS A 6 -0.02 2.25 -1.11
N LEU A 7 0.55 2.46 -2.29
CA LEU A 7 0.04 1.93 -3.56
C LEU A 7 1.17 1.19 -4.28
N LEU A 8 0.84 0.01 -4.81
CA LEU A 8 1.66 -0.68 -5.79
C LEU A 8 1.05 -0.44 -7.18
N VAL A 9 1.80 0.21 -8.06
CA VAL A 9 1.29 0.68 -9.36
C VAL A 9 2.20 0.18 -10.46
N TYR A 10 1.62 -0.57 -11.40
CA TYR A 10 2.29 -0.87 -12.66
C TYR A 10 2.26 0.35 -13.56
N GLN A 11 3.44 0.90 -13.84
CA GLN A 11 3.60 2.15 -14.58
C GLN A 11 3.90 1.87 -16.06
N LYS A 12 3.00 2.29 -16.96
CA LYS A 12 3.17 2.11 -18.42
C LYS A 12 4.11 3.14 -19.05
N ASP A 13 4.06 4.39 -18.60
CA ASP A 13 4.94 5.47 -19.06
C ASP A 13 5.39 6.34 -17.87
N ILE A 14 6.52 7.05 -18.02
CA ILE A 14 7.11 7.88 -16.95
C ILE A 14 6.12 8.96 -16.42
N PRO A 15 5.34 9.65 -17.27
CA PRO A 15 4.40 10.66 -16.79
C PRO A 15 3.16 10.12 -16.06
N PHE A 16 2.84 8.83 -16.19
CA PHE A 16 1.60 8.24 -15.67
C PHE A 16 1.42 8.49 -14.16
N LEU A 17 2.44 8.17 -13.36
CA LEU A 17 2.34 8.25 -11.91
C LEU A 17 2.18 9.70 -11.44
N GLU A 18 2.89 10.63 -12.06
CA GLU A 18 2.78 12.07 -11.76
C GLU A 18 1.35 12.57 -12.04
N LYS A 19 0.79 12.25 -13.21
CA LYS A 19 -0.56 12.64 -13.60
C LYS A 19 -1.61 12.02 -12.67
N LEU A 20 -1.46 10.72 -12.35
CA LEU A 20 -2.36 10.00 -11.45
C LEU A 20 -2.37 10.64 -10.06
N MET A 21 -1.20 10.82 -9.46
CA MET A 21 -1.09 11.35 -8.09
C MET A 21 -1.53 12.82 -8.03
N ARG A 22 -1.17 13.64 -9.03
CA ARG A 22 -1.67 15.02 -9.11
C ARG A 22 -3.20 15.06 -9.15
N SER A 23 -3.83 14.23 -9.98
CA SER A 23 -5.29 14.17 -10.10
C SER A 23 -5.96 13.72 -8.80
N VAL A 24 -5.51 12.60 -8.23
CA VAL A 24 -6.09 12.02 -7.01
C VAL A 24 -5.95 12.98 -5.83
N MET A 25 -4.74 13.49 -5.57
CA MET A 25 -4.48 14.36 -4.43
C MET A 25 -5.21 15.71 -4.55
N THR A 26 -5.27 16.30 -5.76
CA THR A 26 -5.98 17.57 -5.97
C THR A 26 -7.48 17.39 -5.78
N SER A 27 -8.06 16.35 -6.40
CA SER A 27 -9.49 16.08 -6.34
C SER A 27 -9.94 15.79 -4.90
N TYR A 28 -9.18 14.97 -4.17
CA TYR A 28 -9.49 14.64 -2.80
C TYR A 28 -9.32 15.83 -1.85
N SER A 29 -8.24 16.62 -2.00
CA SER A 29 -8.03 17.83 -1.19
C SER A 29 -9.18 18.83 -1.36
N ARG A 30 -9.61 19.07 -2.61
CA ARG A 30 -10.74 19.94 -2.91
C ARG A 30 -12.03 19.41 -2.30
N TYR A 31 -12.34 18.13 -2.51
CA TYR A 31 -13.52 17.48 -1.92
C TYR A 31 -13.54 17.62 -0.40
N PHE A 32 -12.43 17.28 0.27
CA PHE A 32 -12.34 17.31 1.72
C PHE A 32 -12.51 18.73 2.27
N ASN A 33 -11.81 19.70 1.69
CA ASN A 33 -11.90 21.10 2.10
C ASN A 33 -13.33 21.65 1.94
N LEU A 34 -13.99 21.36 0.81
CA LEU A 34 -15.40 21.75 0.60
C LEU A 34 -16.34 21.08 1.60
N LYS A 35 -16.21 19.76 1.79
CA LYS A 35 -17.09 18.99 2.68
C LYS A 35 -16.99 19.43 4.14
N TYR A 36 -15.76 19.69 4.61
CA TYR A 36 -15.48 19.99 6.01
C TYR A 36 -15.28 21.49 6.27
N LYS A 37 -15.58 22.36 5.29
CA LYS A 37 -15.41 23.83 5.38
C LYS A 37 -14.01 24.24 5.85
N ARG A 38 -12.99 23.56 5.32
CA ARG A 38 -11.57 23.84 5.59
C ARG A 38 -10.91 24.55 4.41
N THR A 39 -9.79 25.18 4.68
CA THR A 39 -8.89 25.76 3.68
C THR A 39 -7.45 25.26 3.93
N GLY A 40 -6.57 25.41 2.93
CA GLY A 40 -5.18 25.01 3.03
C GLY A 40 -4.89 23.57 2.58
N SER A 41 -3.64 23.13 2.83
CA SER A 41 -3.13 21.82 2.42
C SER A 41 -3.74 20.68 3.25
N LEU A 42 -4.14 19.59 2.57
CA LEU A 42 -4.59 18.37 3.23
C LEU A 42 -3.46 17.35 3.43
N PHE A 43 -2.56 17.24 2.45
CA PHE A 43 -1.43 16.32 2.49
C PHE A 43 -0.19 17.01 3.03
N GLU A 44 0.60 16.29 3.84
CA GLU A 44 1.84 16.80 4.45
C GLU A 44 2.93 17.14 3.41
N GLY A 45 2.87 16.54 2.22
CA GLY A 45 3.84 16.78 1.17
C GLY A 45 3.53 16.04 -0.13
N ARG A 46 4.51 16.05 -1.04
CA ARG A 46 4.44 15.26 -2.27
C ARG A 46 4.50 13.77 -1.96
N TYR A 47 3.89 12.97 -2.83
CA TYR A 47 4.04 11.51 -2.76
C TYR A 47 5.52 11.11 -2.89
N LYS A 48 5.87 9.99 -2.26
CA LYS A 48 7.17 9.32 -2.45
C LYS A 48 6.95 8.13 -3.37
N ALA A 49 7.89 7.88 -4.27
CA ALA A 49 7.86 6.75 -5.18
C ALA A 49 9.24 6.11 -5.25
N VAL A 50 9.27 4.78 -5.28
CA VAL A 50 10.48 3.98 -5.44
C VAL A 50 10.21 2.99 -6.56
N ARG A 51 11.14 2.93 -7.52
CA ARG A 51 11.06 1.96 -8.62
C ARG A 51 11.42 0.58 -8.09
N ILE A 52 10.62 -0.41 -8.48
CA ILE A 52 10.90 -1.82 -8.24
C ILE A 52 11.47 -2.39 -9.54
N ASP A 53 12.62 -3.05 -9.46
CA ASP A 53 13.40 -3.52 -10.60
C ASP A 53 13.69 -5.03 -10.57
N ASN A 54 13.22 -5.74 -9.54
CA ASN A 54 13.37 -7.19 -9.40
C ASN A 54 12.24 -7.81 -8.58
N ASP A 55 12.06 -9.11 -8.75
CA ASP A 55 10.94 -9.87 -8.17
C ASP A 55 11.04 -10.03 -6.65
N GLN A 56 12.26 -10.20 -6.11
CA GLN A 56 12.46 -10.28 -4.66
C GLN A 56 12.00 -8.99 -3.99
N TYR A 57 12.35 -7.85 -4.57
CA TYR A 57 11.91 -6.56 -4.06
C TYR A 57 10.40 -6.37 -4.21
N LEU A 58 9.81 -6.83 -5.32
CA LEU A 58 8.36 -6.84 -5.53
C LEU A 58 7.62 -7.65 -4.47
N GLN A 59 8.07 -8.89 -4.19
CA GLN A 59 7.55 -9.75 -3.14
C GLN A 59 7.62 -9.06 -1.77
N HIS A 60 8.77 -8.46 -1.43
CA HIS A 60 8.90 -7.72 -0.17
C HIS A 60 7.94 -6.53 -0.07
N ILE A 61 7.79 -5.73 -1.14
CA ILE A 61 6.93 -4.55 -1.13
C ILE A 61 5.44 -4.92 -1.02
N THR A 62 4.97 -5.93 -1.76
CA THR A 62 3.56 -6.32 -1.69
C THR A 62 3.16 -6.77 -0.28
N ARG A 63 4.02 -7.56 0.38
CA ARG A 63 3.82 -7.96 1.78
C ARG A 63 3.87 -6.77 2.73
N TYR A 64 4.83 -5.88 2.57
CA TYR A 64 4.94 -4.67 3.39
C TYR A 64 3.66 -3.82 3.31
N ILE A 65 3.10 -3.65 2.11
CA ILE A 65 1.86 -2.89 1.90
C ILE A 65 0.69 -3.56 2.65
N HIS A 66 0.51 -4.87 2.47
CA HIS A 66 -0.60 -5.59 3.10
C HIS A 66 -0.47 -5.67 4.61
N LEU A 67 0.75 -5.78 5.17
CA LEU A 67 0.99 -5.82 6.62
C LEU A 67 0.98 -4.46 7.32
N ASN A 68 1.02 -3.34 6.58
CA ASN A 68 1.11 -2.03 7.20
C ASN A 68 -0.03 -1.68 8.19
N PRO A 69 -1.30 -2.06 7.94
CA PRO A 69 -2.36 -1.95 8.93
C PRO A 69 -2.18 -2.98 10.05
N ARG A 70 -2.30 -2.57 11.32
CA ARG A 70 -2.18 -3.49 12.48
C ARG A 70 -3.14 -4.69 12.42
N LEU A 71 -4.37 -4.48 11.96
CA LEU A 71 -5.36 -5.54 11.74
C LEU A 71 -5.40 -5.98 10.27
N TRP A 72 -4.23 -6.25 9.68
CA TRP A 72 -4.04 -6.44 8.24
C TRP A 72 -4.99 -7.47 7.62
N LYS A 73 -5.23 -8.60 8.30
CA LYS A 73 -6.10 -9.69 7.84
C LYS A 73 -7.54 -9.23 7.56
N ASN A 74 -8.03 -8.28 8.34
CA ASN A 74 -9.42 -7.80 8.30
C ASN A 74 -9.52 -6.32 7.91
N TYR A 75 -8.43 -5.72 7.40
CA TYR A 75 -8.41 -4.29 7.12
C TYR A 75 -9.22 -3.96 5.86
N ARG A 76 -10.38 -3.32 6.06
CA ARG A 76 -11.35 -2.99 5.00
C ARG A 76 -10.76 -2.25 3.80
N TYR A 77 -9.76 -1.39 4.04
CA TYR A 77 -9.15 -0.53 3.03
C TYR A 77 -7.89 -1.14 2.41
N SER A 78 -7.71 -2.46 2.53
CA SER A 78 -6.67 -3.23 1.84
C SER A 78 -7.21 -3.92 0.58
N SER A 79 -6.33 -4.09 -0.41
CA SER A 79 -6.59 -4.94 -1.57
C SER A 79 -6.43 -6.43 -1.26
N LEU A 80 -5.90 -6.81 -0.10
CA LEU A 80 -5.59 -8.19 0.30
C LEU A 80 -6.76 -9.17 0.08
N LYS A 81 -7.99 -8.73 0.29
CA LYS A 81 -9.19 -9.56 0.08
C LYS A 81 -9.32 -10.09 -1.36
N TYR A 82 -8.77 -9.38 -2.34
CA TYR A 82 -8.76 -9.77 -3.76
C TYR A 82 -7.59 -10.68 -4.12
N TYR A 83 -6.66 -10.92 -3.21
CA TYR A 83 -5.60 -11.91 -3.37
C TYR A 83 -6.07 -13.31 -2.93
N ARG A 84 -7.33 -13.42 -2.49
CA ARG A 84 -8.06 -14.66 -2.17
C ARG A 84 -9.17 -14.86 -3.22
N ASP A 85 -10.19 -15.63 -2.88
CA ASP A 85 -11.30 -16.02 -3.78
C ASP A 85 -12.30 -14.90 -4.13
N ILE A 86 -11.99 -13.63 -3.85
CA ILE A 86 -12.86 -12.50 -4.20
C ILE A 86 -12.41 -11.92 -5.53
N LYS A 87 -13.30 -11.96 -6.51
CA LYS A 87 -13.06 -11.38 -7.84
C LYS A 87 -12.59 -9.91 -7.74
N PRO A 88 -11.41 -9.56 -8.27
CA PRO A 88 -10.93 -8.19 -8.26
C PRO A 88 -11.76 -7.30 -9.19
N PRO A 89 -11.84 -5.98 -8.91
CA PRO A 89 -12.31 -5.03 -9.91
C PRO A 89 -11.36 -5.04 -11.12
N ILE A 90 -11.87 -4.72 -12.31
CA ILE A 90 -11.13 -4.88 -13.58
C ILE A 90 -9.76 -4.17 -13.63
N TRP A 91 -9.60 -3.09 -12.86
CA TRP A 91 -8.38 -2.29 -12.79
C TRP A 91 -7.34 -2.81 -11.79
N LEU A 92 -7.72 -3.72 -10.88
CA LEU A 92 -6.79 -4.36 -9.94
C LEU A 92 -6.35 -5.70 -10.53
N LYS A 93 -5.04 -5.97 -10.50
CA LYS A 93 -4.45 -7.18 -11.06
C LYS A 93 -3.64 -7.95 -10.00
N PRO A 94 -4.29 -8.64 -9.05
CA PRO A 94 -3.59 -9.47 -8.08
C PRO A 94 -2.81 -10.61 -8.76
N GLU A 95 -3.25 -11.05 -9.93
CA GLU A 95 -2.67 -12.17 -10.67
C GLU A 95 -1.18 -11.97 -10.96
N SER A 96 -0.78 -10.75 -11.32
CA SER A 96 0.63 -10.40 -11.56
C SER A 96 1.55 -10.56 -10.35
N ILE A 97 0.98 -10.60 -9.14
CA ILE A 97 1.72 -10.92 -7.92
C ILE A 97 1.58 -12.40 -7.58
N LEU A 98 0.38 -12.96 -7.71
CA LEU A 98 0.11 -14.37 -7.42
C LEU A 98 0.90 -15.31 -8.33
N GLU A 99 1.25 -14.89 -9.55
CA GLU A 99 2.15 -15.62 -10.46
C GLU A 99 3.56 -15.85 -9.88
N LEU A 100 3.97 -15.09 -8.86
CA LEU A 100 5.25 -15.27 -8.15
C LEU A 100 5.19 -16.35 -7.07
N PHE A 101 4.02 -16.97 -6.86
CA PHE A 101 3.74 -17.95 -5.82
C PHE A 101 3.02 -19.15 -6.44
N SER A 102 3.09 -20.30 -5.78
CA SER A 102 2.42 -21.53 -6.23
C SER A 102 0.91 -21.48 -5.98
N SER A 103 0.47 -20.69 -5.00
CA SER A 103 -0.95 -20.53 -4.67
C SER A 103 -1.25 -19.20 -3.96
N SER A 104 -2.54 -18.84 -3.90
CA SER A 104 -3.04 -17.74 -3.08
C SER A 104 -2.72 -17.96 -1.60
N ASP A 105 -2.85 -19.19 -1.10
CA ASP A 105 -2.56 -19.51 0.31
C ASP A 105 -1.08 -19.32 0.63
N GLU A 106 -0.17 -19.74 -0.27
CA GLU A 106 1.27 -19.51 -0.11
C GLU A 106 1.58 -18.01 -0.04
N TYR A 107 0.90 -17.18 -0.85
CA TYR A 107 1.05 -15.73 -0.74
C TYR A 107 0.61 -15.21 0.63
N ILE A 108 -0.53 -15.66 1.15
CA ILE A 108 -1.03 -15.22 2.46
C ILE A 108 -0.10 -15.67 3.59
N GLU A 109 0.47 -16.87 3.52
CA GLU A 109 1.48 -17.37 4.45
C GLU A 109 2.77 -16.55 4.37
N PHE A 110 3.26 -16.29 3.15
CA PHE A 110 4.42 -15.43 2.92
C PHE A 110 4.23 -14.04 3.54
N VAL A 111 3.02 -13.48 3.47
CA VAL A 111 2.66 -12.23 4.14
C VAL A 111 2.70 -12.40 5.66
N ALA A 112 2.06 -13.43 6.22
CA ALA A 112 2.00 -13.67 7.66
C ALA A 112 3.38 -13.90 8.29
N ASN A 113 4.30 -14.57 7.60
CA ASN A 113 5.63 -14.93 8.11
C ASN A 113 6.53 -13.72 8.43
N TYR A 114 6.15 -12.51 8.01
CA TYR A 114 6.88 -11.28 8.32
C TYR A 114 6.27 -10.47 9.46
N GLU A 115 5.14 -10.90 10.02
CA GLU A 115 4.43 -10.19 11.07
C GLU A 115 5.30 -9.97 12.31
N GLU A 116 5.99 -11.02 12.78
CA GLU A 116 6.89 -10.95 13.93
C GLU A 116 8.06 -9.98 13.70
N LEU A 117 8.71 -10.07 12.54
CA LEU A 117 9.80 -9.17 12.18
C LEU A 117 9.33 -7.71 12.07
N ARG A 118 8.14 -7.49 11.52
CA ARG A 118 7.53 -6.16 11.44
C ARG A 118 7.25 -5.60 12.83
N ASP A 119 6.73 -6.42 13.75
CA ASP A 119 6.46 -6.01 15.12
C ASP A 119 7.77 -5.70 15.87
N MET A 120 8.79 -6.54 15.71
CA MET A 120 10.14 -6.30 16.24
C MET A 120 10.75 -4.99 15.73
N ILE A 121 10.68 -4.72 14.42
CA ILE A 121 11.17 -3.46 13.83
C ILE A 121 10.39 -2.26 14.38
N THR A 122 9.09 -2.42 14.61
CA THR A 122 8.23 -1.36 15.17
C THR A 122 8.63 -1.04 16.60
N GLU A 123 8.88 -2.06 17.41
CA GLU A 123 9.37 -1.92 18.78
C GLU A 123 10.76 -1.27 18.83
N LEU A 124 11.69 -1.72 18.00
CA LEU A 124 13.03 -1.13 17.90
C LEU A 124 12.98 0.35 17.52
N LYS A 125 12.10 0.74 16.59
CA LYS A 125 11.91 2.16 16.23
C LYS A 125 11.40 2.99 17.40
N TYR A 126 10.50 2.44 18.20
CA TYR A 126 9.99 3.11 19.39
C TYR A 126 11.12 3.34 20.41
N GLN A 127 11.89 2.29 20.71
CA GLN A 127 13.03 2.36 21.64
C GLN A 127 14.14 3.31 21.18
N LEU A 128 14.36 3.45 19.86
CA LEU A 128 15.34 4.38 19.29
C LEU A 128 14.84 5.82 19.21
N ALA A 129 13.51 6.03 19.15
CA ALA A 129 12.91 7.37 19.08
C ALA A 129 12.81 8.04 20.46
N ASP A 130 12.79 7.27 21.55
CA ASP A 130 12.83 7.74 22.94
C ASP A 130 14.26 8.04 23.45
N ARG A 131 15.22 8.30 22.55
CA ARG A 131 16.61 8.71 22.88
C ARG A 131 16.94 10.10 22.35
#